data_AF-A0A401SQZ3-F1
#
_entry.id   AF-A0A401SQZ3-F1
#
_cell.length_a   1.000
_cell.length_b   1.000
_cell.length_c   1.000
_cell.angle_alpha   90.00
_cell.angle_beta   90.00
_cell.angle_gamma   90.00
#
_symmetry.space_group_name_H-M   'P 1'
#
loop_
_entity.id
_entity.type
_entity.pdbx_description
1 polymer ?
#
loop_
_entity_poly.entity_id
_entity_poly.type
_entity_poly.pdbx_seq_one_letter_code
_entity_poly.pdbx_strand_id
1 'polypeptide(L)'
;MDKVHIVSKHDGCTVKMDKVYTVTTDKFRTLKMDKIHTVTMHKARTVTMNKFHTVTMAKVRTVTMAKVRTVTMNEFCTGTMDKARTVTMEKVRTVTMDNVRTVRMNEVCTGTMDKARTVTMGNVFTVTMNKVHTVTMDKVCTVRTDKVHSDNGQGLHSENGQGSQ
;
A
#
# COMPACT_ATOMS: atom_id res chain seq x y z
N MET A 1 29.54 5.74 8.64
CA MET A 1 28.50 6.79 8.74
C MET A 1 27.97 7.01 7.35
N ASP A 2 26.70 6.64 7.20
CA ASP A 2 26.07 6.34 5.95
C ASP A 2 25.93 7.56 5.03
N LYS A 3 26.28 7.38 3.76
CA LYS A 3 26.05 8.39 2.73
C LYS A 3 24.56 8.69 2.66
N VAL A 4 24.17 9.85 3.19
CA VAL A 4 22.90 10.51 2.89
C VAL A 4 22.98 10.92 1.42
N HIS A 5 22.26 10.24 0.53
CA HIS A 5 22.15 10.66 -0.87
C HIS A 5 20.83 11.41 -1.05
N ILE A 6 20.89 12.73 -0.94
CA ILE A 6 19.80 13.60 -1.37
C ILE A 6 19.89 13.71 -2.88
N VAL A 7 18.95 13.09 -3.60
CA VAL A 7 18.88 13.18 -5.06
C VAL A 7 17.74 14.09 -5.44
N SER A 8 18.01 15.39 -5.48
CA SER A 8 17.14 16.36 -6.15
C SER A 8 17.52 16.42 -7.62
N LYS A 9 16.72 15.81 -8.51
CA LYS A 9 16.91 15.98 -9.95
C LYS A 9 15.57 15.89 -10.68
N HIS A 10 15.40 16.78 -11.65
CA HIS A 10 14.19 16.97 -12.44
C HIS A 10 14.09 16.00 -13.63
N ASP A 11 12.85 15.59 -13.88
CA ASP A 11 12.17 15.15 -15.10
C ASP A 11 12.96 14.37 -16.16
N GLY A 12 12.69 13.06 -16.23
CA GLY A 12 12.83 12.27 -17.45
C GLY A 12 13.57 10.94 -17.32
N CYS A 13 14.43 10.77 -16.32
CA CYS A 13 15.33 9.61 -16.26
C CYS A 13 14.84 8.47 -15.36
N THR A 14 15.30 7.25 -15.68
CA THR A 14 15.22 6.11 -14.77
C THR A 14 16.40 6.18 -13.80
N VAL A 15 16.15 6.10 -12.50
CA VAL A 15 17.21 6.09 -11.49
C VAL A 15 17.23 4.75 -10.77
N LYS A 16 18.42 4.19 -10.61
CA LYS A 16 18.67 2.95 -9.87
C LYS A 16 19.57 3.24 -8.67
N MET A 17 19.21 2.72 -7.50
CA MET A 17 20.01 2.82 -6.29
C MET A 17 20.06 1.46 -5.59
N ASP A 18 21.24 1.07 -5.09
CA ASP A 18 21.40 -0.21 -4.39
C ASP A 18 21.29 -0.03 -2.88
N LYS A 19 22.36 0.47 -2.23
CA LYS A 19 22.39 0.70 -0.78
C LYS A 19 22.52 2.19 -0.47
N VAL A 20 21.50 2.74 0.17
CA VAL A 20 21.46 4.13 0.62
C VAL A 20 20.77 4.19 1.96
N TYR A 21 21.13 5.14 2.82
CA TYR A 21 20.41 5.31 4.07
C TYR A 21 19.12 6.10 3.87
N THR A 22 19.22 7.33 3.37
CA THR A 22 18.06 8.21 3.12
C THR A 22 18.04 8.67 1.67
N VAL A 23 16.85 8.65 1.07
CA VAL A 23 16.57 9.19 -0.27
C VAL A 23 15.40 10.17 -0.18
N THR A 24 15.61 11.40 -0.65
CA THR A 24 14.56 12.41 -0.83
C THR A 24 14.51 12.81 -2.29
N THR A 25 13.33 12.78 -2.90
CA THR A 25 13.14 12.99 -4.34
C THR A 25 11.84 13.78 -4.62
N ASP A 26 11.86 14.71 -5.58
CA ASP A 26 10.64 15.43 -5.99
C ASP A 26 9.89 14.72 -7.12
N LYS A 27 10.39 14.78 -8.37
CA LYS A 27 9.70 14.23 -9.55
C LYS A 27 10.56 13.26 -10.34
N PHE A 28 10.08 12.04 -10.53
CA PHE A 28 10.76 11.02 -11.35
C PHE A 28 9.80 10.21 -12.22
N ARG A 29 10.28 9.75 -13.38
CA ARG A 29 9.51 8.82 -14.20
C ARG A 29 9.57 7.40 -13.61
N THR A 30 10.77 6.91 -13.36
CA THR A 30 10.97 5.52 -12.92
C THR A 30 12.10 5.44 -11.90
N LEU A 31 11.82 4.78 -10.77
CA LEU A 31 12.79 4.52 -9.71
C LEU A 31 12.87 3.02 -9.42
N LYS A 32 14.08 2.49 -9.32
CA LYS A 32 14.34 1.15 -8.79
C LYS A 32 15.33 1.24 -7.64
N MET A 33 14.94 0.75 -6.47
CA MET A 33 15.75 0.84 -5.26
C MET A 33 15.79 -0.51 -4.54
N ASP A 34 16.96 -0.94 -4.05
CA ASP A 34 17.11 -2.25 -3.40
C ASP A 34 17.04 -2.18 -1.87
N LYS A 35 18.07 -1.64 -1.20
CA LYS A 35 18.20 -1.59 0.26
C LYS A 35 18.30 -0.15 0.73
N ILE A 36 17.15 0.45 1.07
CA ILE A 36 17.11 1.83 1.56
C ILE A 36 16.47 1.87 2.94
N HIS A 37 17.03 2.64 3.87
CA HIS A 37 16.40 2.78 5.18
C HIS A 37 15.14 3.65 5.07
N THR A 38 15.27 4.88 4.57
CA THR A 38 14.18 5.84 4.46
C THR A 38 14.05 6.41 3.06
N VAL A 39 12.81 6.45 2.54
CA VAL A 39 12.49 7.12 1.28
C VAL A 39 11.35 8.12 1.48
N THR A 40 11.57 9.35 1.04
CA THR A 40 10.53 10.37 0.90
C THR A 40 10.45 10.81 -0.55
N MET A 41 9.27 10.72 -1.15
CA MET A 41 9.08 11.05 -2.55
C MET A 41 7.77 11.79 -2.79
N HIS A 42 7.81 12.84 -3.61
CA HIS A 42 6.61 13.62 -3.90
C HIS A 42 5.83 13.09 -5.11
N LYS A 43 6.47 12.91 -6.27
CA LYS A 43 5.81 12.52 -7.52
C LYS A 43 6.60 11.45 -8.27
N ALA A 44 5.96 10.34 -8.61
CA ALA A 44 6.52 9.39 -9.56
C ALA A 44 5.50 8.67 -10.44
N ARG A 45 5.95 8.20 -11.61
CA ARG A 45 5.11 7.31 -12.43
C ARG A 45 5.26 5.85 -12.00
N THR A 46 6.48 5.35 -11.83
CA THR A 46 6.72 3.95 -11.46
C THR A 46 7.81 3.84 -10.42
N VAL A 47 7.55 3.11 -9.34
CA VAL A 47 8.55 2.83 -8.31
C VAL A 47 8.60 1.34 -7.99
N THR A 48 9.79 0.76 -8.01
CA THR A 48 10.07 -0.60 -7.58
C THR A 48 11.04 -0.59 -6.42
N MET A 49 10.70 -1.30 -5.36
CA MET A 49 11.41 -1.31 -4.08
C MET A 49 11.52 -2.73 -3.54
N ASN A 50 12.74 -3.19 -3.24
CA ASN A 50 12.96 -4.47 -2.58
C ASN A 50 12.86 -4.44 -1.03
N LYS A 51 13.83 -3.86 -0.31
CA LYS A 51 13.94 -3.90 1.17
C LYS A 51 14.04 -2.51 1.78
N PHE A 52 13.00 -2.12 2.53
CA PHE A 52 12.86 -0.75 3.05
C PHE A 52 12.45 -0.74 4.53
N HIS A 53 12.88 0.29 5.26
CA HIS A 53 12.35 0.53 6.60
C HIS A 53 11.10 1.40 6.52
N THR A 54 11.24 2.62 6.02
CA THR A 54 10.18 3.62 5.97
C THR A 54 10.06 4.20 4.58
N VAL A 55 8.84 4.25 4.07
CA VAL A 55 8.56 4.87 2.77
C VAL A 55 7.37 5.80 2.88
N THR A 56 7.56 7.05 2.45
CA THR A 56 6.53 8.07 2.35
C THR A 56 6.43 8.55 0.91
N MET A 57 5.24 8.47 0.31
CA MET A 57 4.99 8.89 -1.07
C MET A 57 3.72 9.74 -1.19
N ALA A 58 3.80 10.87 -1.88
CA ALA A 58 2.62 11.72 -2.07
C ALA A 58 1.77 11.30 -3.28
N LYS A 59 2.29 11.36 -4.51
CA LYS A 59 1.55 11.08 -5.75
C LYS A 59 2.30 10.07 -6.62
N VAL A 60 1.81 8.84 -6.72
CA VAL A 60 2.49 7.81 -7.51
C VAL A 60 1.52 7.04 -8.39
N ARG A 61 1.84 6.83 -9.67
CA ARG A 61 0.95 6.03 -10.51
C ARG A 61 1.03 4.54 -10.19
N THR A 62 2.24 3.98 -10.11
CA THR A 62 2.46 2.55 -9.87
C THR A 62 3.56 2.30 -8.86
N VAL A 63 3.31 1.45 -7.86
CA VAL A 63 4.28 1.03 -6.85
C VAL A 63 4.34 -0.48 -6.73
N THR A 64 5.55 -1.02 -6.64
CA THR A 64 5.80 -2.42 -6.29
C THR A 64 6.82 -2.47 -5.15
N MET A 65 6.46 -3.12 -4.05
CA MET A 65 7.29 -3.27 -2.85
C MET A 65 7.38 -4.73 -2.42
N ALA A 66 8.59 -5.26 -2.22
CA ALA A 66 8.75 -6.62 -1.74
C ALA A 66 8.69 -6.72 -0.20
N LYS A 67 9.54 -5.96 0.50
CA LYS A 67 9.63 -5.97 1.97
C LYS A 67 9.78 -4.56 2.50
N VAL A 68 8.83 -4.14 3.32
CA VAL A 68 8.84 -2.80 3.91
C VAL A 68 8.30 -2.83 5.34
N ARG A 69 8.90 -2.10 6.27
CA ARG A 69 8.34 -2.04 7.64
C ARG A 69 7.13 -1.10 7.67
N THR A 70 7.29 0.12 7.19
CA THR A 70 6.26 1.16 7.27
C THR A 70 6.09 1.85 5.92
N VAL A 71 4.84 1.97 5.47
CA VAL A 71 4.47 2.68 4.25
C VAL A 71 3.37 3.69 4.54
N THR A 72 3.57 4.91 4.06
CA THR A 72 2.55 5.95 4.00
C THR A 72 2.42 6.45 2.56
N MET A 73 1.23 6.38 1.99
CA MET A 73 0.95 6.85 0.63
C MET A 73 -0.30 7.73 0.59
N ASN A 74 -0.22 8.90 -0.04
CA ASN A 74 -1.38 9.79 -0.13
C ASN A 74 -2.25 9.44 -1.34
N GLU A 75 -1.72 9.50 -2.56
CA GLU A 75 -2.48 9.27 -3.78
C GLU A 75 -1.73 8.30 -4.70
N PHE A 76 -2.35 7.17 -5.05
CA PHE A 76 -1.81 6.32 -6.10
C PHE A 76 -2.85 5.53 -6.89
N CYS A 77 -2.48 5.10 -8.11
CA CYS A 77 -3.39 4.32 -8.95
C CYS A 77 -3.28 2.82 -8.67
N THR A 78 -2.07 2.26 -8.70
CA THR A 78 -1.88 0.81 -8.58
C THR A 78 -0.71 0.51 -7.64
N GLY A 79 -0.93 -0.37 -6.66
CA GLY A 79 0.10 -0.79 -5.71
C GLY A 79 0.12 -2.30 -5.53
N THR A 80 1.32 -2.87 -5.47
CA THR A 80 1.53 -4.28 -5.09
C THR A 80 2.54 -4.34 -3.96
N MET A 81 2.22 -5.07 -2.90
CA MET A 81 3.08 -5.23 -1.74
C MET A 81 3.11 -6.68 -1.26
N ASP A 82 4.30 -7.29 -1.21
CA ASP A 82 4.43 -8.67 -0.69
C ASP A 82 4.40 -8.66 0.84
N LYS A 83 5.38 -8.06 1.52
CA LYS A 83 5.48 -8.06 2.98
C LYS A 83 5.54 -6.67 3.57
N ALA A 84 4.60 -6.38 4.45
CA ALA A 84 4.67 -5.19 5.28
C ALA A 84 4.23 -5.35 6.73
N ARG A 85 4.74 -4.47 7.59
CA ARG A 85 4.25 -4.41 8.97
C ARG A 85 3.11 -3.40 9.09
N THR A 86 3.28 -2.19 8.57
CA THR A 86 2.28 -1.14 8.67
C THR A 86 2.13 -0.43 7.33
N VAL A 87 0.89 -0.31 6.87
CA VAL A 87 0.56 0.37 5.62
C VAL A 87 -0.59 1.34 5.88
N THR A 88 -0.38 2.60 5.53
CA THR A 88 -1.38 3.67 5.58
C THR A 88 -1.54 4.26 4.18
N MET A 89 -2.77 4.31 3.67
CA MET A 89 -3.09 4.79 2.34
C MET A 89 -4.31 5.71 2.38
N GLU A 90 -4.20 6.91 1.81
CA GLU A 90 -5.33 7.85 1.78
C GLU A 90 -6.25 7.59 0.58
N LYS A 91 -5.76 7.73 -0.66
CA LYS A 91 -6.54 7.54 -1.88
C LYS A 91 -5.86 6.54 -2.81
N VAL A 92 -6.55 5.44 -3.09
CA VAL A 92 -6.06 4.39 -3.98
C VAL A 92 -7.14 3.86 -4.92
N ARG A 93 -6.78 3.67 -6.18
CA ARG A 93 -7.67 2.95 -7.11
C ARG A 93 -7.57 1.44 -6.91
N THR A 94 -6.37 0.88 -7.00
CA THR A 94 -6.18 -0.58 -6.90
C THR A 94 -4.97 -0.90 -6.04
N VAL A 95 -5.15 -1.82 -5.09
CA VAL A 95 -4.03 -2.34 -4.28
C VAL A 95 -4.15 -3.83 -4.03
N THR A 96 -3.02 -4.51 -4.13
CA THR A 96 -2.86 -5.92 -3.79
C THR A 96 -1.78 -6.07 -2.73
N MET A 97 -2.10 -6.76 -1.64
CA MET A 97 -1.17 -7.04 -0.55
C MET A 97 -1.17 -8.53 -0.21
N ASP A 98 0.00 -9.12 -0.01
CA ASP A 98 0.10 -10.54 0.37
C ASP A 98 0.12 -10.69 1.90
N ASN A 99 1.18 -10.25 2.59
CA ASN A 99 1.35 -10.43 4.02
C ASN A 99 1.54 -9.09 4.74
N VAL A 100 0.48 -8.58 5.38
CA VAL A 100 0.53 -7.28 6.07
C VAL A 100 0.02 -7.35 7.50
N ARG A 101 0.79 -6.90 8.49
CA ARG A 101 0.30 -6.94 9.88
C ARG A 101 -0.82 -5.92 10.10
N THR A 102 -0.64 -4.66 9.71
CA THR A 102 -1.62 -3.60 9.94
C THR A 102 -1.83 -2.78 8.68
N VAL A 103 -3.09 -2.62 8.29
CA VAL A 103 -3.53 -1.86 7.12
C VAL A 103 -4.53 -0.80 7.56
N ARG A 104 -4.30 0.45 7.16
CA ARG A 104 -5.27 1.54 7.25
C ARG A 104 -5.47 2.15 5.88
N MET A 105 -6.70 2.17 5.40
CA MET A 105 -7.04 2.76 4.11
C MET A 105 -8.24 3.69 4.26
N ASN A 106 -8.20 4.86 3.63
CA ASN A 106 -9.31 5.81 3.69
C ASN A 106 -10.25 5.68 2.49
N GLU A 107 -9.81 5.96 1.26
CA GLU A 107 -10.59 5.83 0.03
C GLU A 107 -9.96 4.80 -0.91
N VAL A 108 -10.67 3.70 -1.18
CA VAL A 108 -10.19 2.58 -2.02
C VAL A 108 -11.24 2.17 -3.03
N CYS A 109 -10.91 2.14 -4.33
CA CYS A 109 -11.83 1.54 -5.30
C CYS A 109 -11.76 0.00 -5.26
N THR A 110 -10.57 -0.58 -5.25
CA THR A 110 -10.37 -2.03 -5.23
C THR A 110 -9.19 -2.43 -4.36
N GLY A 111 -9.42 -3.26 -3.36
CA GLY A 111 -8.37 -3.82 -2.50
C GLY A 111 -8.40 -5.34 -2.46
N THR A 112 -7.24 -5.99 -2.57
CA THR A 112 -7.09 -7.42 -2.37
C THR A 112 -6.01 -7.68 -1.33
N MET A 113 -6.32 -8.50 -0.31
CA MET A 113 -5.39 -8.87 0.75
C MET A 113 -5.42 -10.39 1.00
N ASP A 114 -4.26 -11.06 0.97
CA ASP A 114 -4.20 -12.50 1.30
C ASP A 114 -4.16 -12.72 2.82
N LYS A 115 -3.17 -12.16 3.52
CA LYS A 115 -3.02 -12.28 4.97
C LYS A 115 -2.88 -10.91 5.60
N ALA A 116 -3.81 -10.60 6.51
CA ALA A 116 -3.68 -9.44 7.37
C ALA A 116 -4.04 -9.72 8.83
N ARG A 117 -3.39 -9.03 9.78
CA ARG A 117 -3.80 -9.13 11.18
C ARG A 117 -4.89 -8.11 11.51
N THR A 118 -4.67 -6.85 11.15
CA THR A 118 -5.63 -5.77 11.43
C THR A 118 -5.83 -4.93 10.20
N VAL A 119 -7.08 -4.73 9.81
CA VAL A 119 -7.48 -3.92 8.66
C VAL A 119 -8.49 -2.88 9.12
N THR A 120 -8.23 -1.61 8.84
CA THR A 120 -9.16 -0.51 9.06
C THR A 120 -9.39 0.21 7.74
N MET A 121 -10.66 0.40 7.38
CA MET A 121 -11.07 0.93 6.08
C MET A 121 -12.17 1.98 6.23
N GLY A 122 -12.05 3.10 5.53
CA GLY A 122 -13.07 4.16 5.45
C GLY A 122 -14.12 3.88 4.38
N ASN A 123 -13.92 4.49 3.20
CA ASN A 123 -14.75 4.37 2.01
C ASN A 123 -14.12 3.38 1.01
N VAL A 124 -14.72 2.20 0.86
CA VAL A 124 -14.20 1.16 -0.03
C VAL A 124 -15.27 0.67 -1.00
N PHE A 125 -14.98 0.67 -2.30
CA PHE A 125 -15.95 0.15 -3.28
C PHE A 125 -15.91 -1.38 -3.33
N THR A 126 -14.75 -1.98 -3.57
CA THR A 126 -14.59 -3.44 -3.57
C THR A 126 -13.38 -3.87 -2.74
N VAL A 127 -13.58 -4.86 -1.86
CA VAL A 127 -12.50 -5.49 -1.11
C VAL A 127 -12.61 -7.01 -1.13
N THR A 128 -11.47 -7.67 -1.30
CA THR A 128 -11.33 -9.13 -1.19
C THR A 128 -10.27 -9.46 -0.15
N MET A 129 -10.59 -10.33 0.81
CA MET A 129 -9.74 -10.70 1.93
C MET A 129 -9.73 -12.21 2.15
N ASN A 130 -8.58 -12.87 2.16
CA ASN A 130 -8.51 -14.31 2.43
C ASN A 130 -8.45 -14.60 3.94
N LYS A 131 -7.32 -14.31 4.60
CA LYS A 131 -7.07 -14.59 6.03
C LYS A 131 -6.88 -13.29 6.80
N VAL A 132 -7.92 -12.85 7.51
CA VAL A 132 -7.87 -11.63 8.32
C VAL A 132 -8.34 -11.87 9.75
N HIS A 133 -7.65 -11.28 10.73
CA HIS A 133 -7.95 -11.47 12.16
C HIS A 133 -8.77 -10.34 12.80
N THR A 134 -8.73 -9.14 12.25
CA THR A 134 -9.56 -8.03 12.73
C THR A 134 -9.83 -7.09 11.56
N VAL A 135 -11.10 -6.75 11.35
CA VAL A 135 -11.54 -5.84 10.29
C VAL A 135 -12.45 -4.78 10.90
N THR A 136 -12.21 -3.52 10.58
CA THR A 136 -13.08 -2.40 10.88
C THR A 136 -13.34 -1.63 9.59
N MET A 137 -14.61 -1.41 9.25
CA MET A 137 -15.05 -0.76 8.02
C MET A 137 -16.12 0.29 8.34
N ASP A 138 -16.13 1.41 7.61
CA ASP A 138 -17.20 2.42 7.68
C ASP A 138 -18.17 2.24 6.50
N LYS A 139 -17.78 2.65 5.29
CA LYS A 139 -18.62 2.57 4.08
C LYS A 139 -18.03 1.59 3.09
N VAL A 140 -18.71 0.48 2.85
CA VAL A 140 -18.28 -0.52 1.86
C VAL A 140 -19.40 -0.94 0.93
N CYS A 141 -19.13 -1.00 -0.38
CA CYS A 141 -20.12 -1.45 -1.37
C CYS A 141 -20.07 -2.97 -1.59
N THR A 142 -18.89 -3.57 -1.65
CA THR A 142 -18.73 -5.02 -1.89
C THR A 142 -17.57 -5.59 -1.10
N VAL A 143 -17.86 -6.64 -0.32
CA VAL A 143 -16.88 -7.40 0.47
C VAL A 143 -16.92 -8.86 0.03
N ARG A 144 -15.74 -9.43 -0.26
CA ARG A 144 -15.56 -10.89 -0.41
C ARG A 144 -14.54 -11.37 0.61
N THR A 145 -14.91 -12.37 1.41
CA THR A 145 -14.02 -12.92 2.43
C THR A 145 -14.05 -14.45 2.48
N ASP A 146 -12.88 -15.07 2.69
CA ASP A 146 -12.79 -16.53 2.85
C ASP A 146 -12.72 -16.95 4.33
N LYS A 147 -11.80 -16.37 5.11
CA LYS A 147 -11.55 -16.71 6.51
C LYS A 147 -11.29 -15.46 7.35
N VAL A 148 -12.33 -15.01 8.07
CA VAL A 148 -12.24 -13.91 9.02
C VAL A 148 -12.40 -14.45 10.43
N HIS A 149 -11.40 -14.24 11.28
CA HIS A 149 -11.61 -14.25 12.72
C HIS A 149 -12.05 -12.84 13.07
N SER A 150 -13.22 -12.63 13.67
CA SER A 150 -13.73 -11.29 13.98
C SER A 150 -14.08 -11.23 15.46
N ASP A 151 -13.28 -10.51 16.23
CA ASP A 151 -13.63 -10.08 17.57
C ASP A 151 -14.05 -8.61 17.50
N ASN A 152 -15.32 -8.38 17.84
CA ASN A 152 -16.03 -7.13 18.04
C ASN A 152 -16.84 -6.53 16.86
N GLY A 153 -18.10 -6.23 17.19
CA GLY A 153 -19.18 -5.90 16.29
C GLY A 153 -19.36 -4.41 16.03
N GLN A 154 -19.76 -4.11 14.80
CA GLN A 154 -20.78 -3.13 14.42
C GLN A 154 -21.04 -3.32 12.90
N GLY A 155 -22.31 -3.57 12.55
CA GLY A 155 -22.90 -3.36 11.23
C GLY A 155 -22.18 -3.90 9.99
N LEU A 156 -22.10 -5.22 9.81
CA LEU A 156 -21.93 -5.77 8.47
C LEU A 156 -23.29 -5.79 7.76
N HIS A 157 -23.60 -4.79 6.94
CA HIS A 157 -24.67 -4.94 5.95
C HIS A 157 -24.14 -5.81 4.81
N SER A 158 -24.36 -7.12 4.94
CA SER A 158 -24.03 -8.11 3.91
C SER A 158 -25.16 -8.14 2.89
N GLU A 159 -25.05 -7.39 1.79
CA GLU A 159 -25.82 -7.71 0.60
C GLU A 159 -25.16 -8.92 -0.07
N ASN A 160 -25.69 -10.11 0.24
CA ASN A 160 -25.43 -11.31 -0.54
C ASN A 160 -25.96 -11.08 -1.96
N GLY A 161 -25.06 -10.73 -2.88
CA GLY A 161 -25.34 -10.80 -4.30
C GLY A 161 -25.56 -12.25 -4.71
N GLN A 162 -26.81 -12.72 -4.63
CA GLN A 162 -27.31 -13.81 -5.45
C GLN A 162 -27.18 -13.37 -6.92
N GLY A 163 -26.11 -13.82 -7.57
CA GLY A 163 -26.05 -13.87 -9.02
C GLY A 163 -26.50 -15.25 -9.48
N SER A 164 -27.80 -15.41 -9.70
CA SER A 164 -28.34 -16.49 -10.54
C SER A 164 -27.66 -16.45 -11.90
N GLN A 165 -26.97 -17.52 -12.29
CA GLN A 165 -27.20 -18.32 -13.51
C GLN A 165 -26.58 -19.71 -13.31
#